data_AF-A0A921CNX0-F1
#
_entry.id   AF-A0A921CNX0-F1
#
_cell.length_a   1.000
_cell.length_b   1.000
_cell.length_c   1.000
_cell.angle_alpha   90.00
_cell.angle_beta   90.00
_cell.angle_gamma   90.00
#
_symmetry.space_group_name_H-M   'P 1'
#
loop_
_entity.id
_entity.type
_entity.pdbx_description
1 polymer ?
#
loop_
_entity_poly.entity_id
_entity_poly.type
_entity_poly.pdbx_seq_one_letter_code
_entity_poly.pdbx_strand_id
1 'polypeptide(L)'
;MEGTFENTLQEHLKKAELIAEMSCILQIVKRLKGIGFNVKQVIKIIELPESAVLRVFTGKEDIRKIAEDTVNQQIAENDGKIPECRDFIKWVENALQYFEPEGDKEELIPLAEPQRLTCEQWAQHTPYEGKLELYDGQALADLKERENMIIALIYNIGLKHLIKILPPESRTILKELLDNQ
;
A
#
# COMPACT_ATOMS: atom_id res chain seq x y z
N MET A 1 21.76 6.22 -40.70
CA MET A 1 22.63 6.29 -39.50
C MET A 1 21.99 7.09 -38.37
N GLU A 2 21.08 8.03 -38.65
CA GLU A 2 20.32 8.77 -37.62
C GLU A 2 19.36 7.88 -36.81
N GLY A 3 18.57 7.03 -37.47
CA GLY A 3 17.57 6.20 -36.77
C GLY A 3 18.12 5.11 -35.82
N THR A 4 19.38 4.68 -35.98
CA THR A 4 20.02 3.76 -35.04
C THR A 4 20.50 4.48 -33.77
N PHE A 5 21.01 5.70 -33.91
CA PHE A 5 21.49 6.49 -32.78
C PHE A 5 20.34 6.99 -31.90
N GLU A 6 19.22 7.37 -32.53
CA GLU A 6 18.02 7.86 -31.86
C GLU A 6 17.33 6.76 -31.04
N ASN A 7 17.26 5.53 -31.58
CA ASN A 7 16.75 4.36 -30.85
C ASN A 7 17.65 3.99 -29.66
N THR A 8 18.97 3.97 -29.83
CA THR A 8 19.91 3.67 -28.73
C THR A 8 19.87 4.74 -27.63
N LEU A 9 19.74 6.02 -28.00
CA LEU A 9 19.58 7.11 -27.03
C LEU A 9 18.26 6.98 -26.24
N GLN A 10 17.17 6.62 -26.92
CA GLN A 10 15.87 6.44 -26.28
C GLN A 10 15.85 5.24 -25.33
N GLU A 11 16.51 4.14 -25.68
CA GLU A 11 16.71 2.98 -24.78
C GLU A 11 17.55 3.34 -23.55
N HIS A 12 18.63 4.10 -23.74
CA HIS A 12 19.45 4.59 -22.63
C HIS A 12 18.66 5.50 -21.66
N LEU A 13 17.82 6.39 -22.18
CA LEU A 13 16.98 7.26 -21.37
C LEU A 13 15.94 6.47 -20.58
N LYS A 14 15.21 5.54 -21.21
CA LYS A 14 14.25 4.65 -20.53
C LYS A 14 14.91 3.84 -19.42
N LYS A 15 16.11 3.31 -19.68
CA LYS A 15 16.87 2.57 -18.67
C LYS A 15 17.28 3.48 -17.50
N ALA A 16 17.70 4.70 -17.78
CA ALA A 16 18.06 5.67 -16.74
C ALA A 16 16.85 6.08 -15.88
N GLU A 17 15.68 6.22 -16.48
CA GLU A 17 14.41 6.46 -15.78
C GLU A 17 14.07 5.30 -14.83
N LEU A 18 14.12 4.05 -15.32
CA LEU A 18 13.89 2.86 -14.48
C LEU A 18 14.89 2.76 -13.31
N ILE A 19 16.16 3.09 -13.55
CA ILE A 19 17.18 3.10 -12.50
C ILE A 19 16.85 4.16 -11.43
N ALA A 20 16.39 5.34 -11.85
CA ALA A 20 16.00 6.41 -10.93
C ALA A 20 14.78 6.00 -10.09
N GLU A 21 13.76 5.39 -10.71
CA GLU A 21 12.57 4.90 -10.01
C GLU A 21 12.90 3.78 -9.01
N MET A 22 13.69 2.79 -9.46
CA MET A 22 14.18 1.71 -8.58
C MET A 22 14.99 2.27 -7.40
N SER A 23 15.81 3.30 -7.64
CA SER A 23 16.55 3.98 -6.58
C SER A 23 15.62 4.62 -5.55
N CYS A 24 14.52 5.27 -5.99
CA CYS A 24 13.53 5.84 -5.10
C CYS A 24 12.89 4.79 -4.18
N ILE A 25 12.57 3.59 -4.69
CA ILE A 25 11.97 2.54 -3.87
C ILE A 25 12.95 1.96 -2.87
N LEU A 26 14.20 1.75 -3.28
CA LEU A 26 15.23 1.31 -2.35
C LEU A 26 15.50 2.34 -1.25
N GLN A 27 15.26 3.64 -1.50
CA GLN A 27 15.23 4.66 -0.43
C GLN A 27 14.04 4.46 0.52
N ILE A 28 12.86 4.08 0.02
CA ILE A 28 11.71 3.72 0.88
C ILE A 28 12.08 2.51 1.73
N VAL A 29 12.60 1.42 1.14
CA VAL A 29 13.10 0.24 1.87
C VAL A 29 14.08 0.64 2.98
N LYS A 30 15.01 1.56 2.70
CA LYS A 30 15.97 2.08 3.69
C LYS A 30 15.28 2.83 4.84
N ARG A 31 14.23 3.60 4.56
CA ARG A 31 13.42 4.27 5.59
C ARG A 31 12.66 3.25 6.44
N LEU A 32 12.04 2.23 5.83
CA LEU A 32 11.32 1.17 6.56
C LEU A 32 12.22 0.44 7.54
N LYS A 33 13.43 0.10 7.10
CA LYS A 33 14.48 -0.44 7.97
C LYS A 33 14.76 0.48 9.16
N GLY A 34 14.90 1.79 8.92
CA GLY A 34 15.15 2.79 9.96
C GLY A 34 14.03 2.90 11.00
N ILE A 35 12.80 2.58 10.60
CA ILE A 35 11.60 2.58 11.46
C ILE A 35 11.41 1.22 12.19
N GLY A 36 12.25 0.21 11.88
CA GLY A 36 12.28 -1.07 12.60
C GLY A 36 11.60 -2.24 11.88
N PHE A 37 11.21 -2.08 10.61
CA PHE A 37 10.65 -3.18 9.81
C PHE A 37 11.73 -4.23 9.52
N ASN A 38 11.34 -5.51 9.53
CA ASN A 38 12.21 -6.60 9.13
C ASN A 38 12.09 -6.93 7.63
N VAL A 39 13.06 -7.68 7.09
CA VAL A 39 13.15 -8.02 5.65
C VAL A 39 11.87 -8.70 5.13
N LYS A 40 11.28 -9.63 5.90
CA LYS A 40 10.07 -10.35 5.48
C LYS A 40 8.86 -9.42 5.37
N GLN A 41 8.73 -8.46 6.29
CA GLN A 41 7.67 -7.45 6.24
C GLN A 41 7.84 -6.55 5.02
N VAL A 42 9.08 -6.12 4.74
CA VAL A 42 9.36 -5.24 3.60
C VAL A 42 9.09 -5.94 2.27
N ILE A 43 9.49 -7.22 2.09
CA ILE A 43 9.23 -7.96 0.84
C ILE A 43 7.73 -8.15 0.59
N LYS A 44 6.93 -8.29 1.66
CA LYS A 44 5.48 -8.39 1.54
C LYS A 44 4.82 -7.06 1.13
N ILE A 45 5.41 -5.94 1.55
CA ILE A 45 4.92 -4.57 1.30
C ILE A 45 5.47 -4.01 0.00
N ILE A 46 6.67 -4.43 -0.40
CA ILE A 46 7.44 -3.96 -1.54
C ILE A 46 7.78 -5.20 -2.38
N GLU A 47 7.11 -5.38 -3.53
CA GLU A 47 7.24 -6.51 -4.47
C GLU A 47 8.56 -6.39 -5.25
N LEU A 48 9.64 -6.24 -4.50
CA LEU A 48 11.00 -6.24 -4.99
C LEU A 48 11.67 -7.59 -4.77
N PRO A 49 12.69 -7.92 -5.58
CA PRO A 49 13.53 -9.08 -5.32
C PRO A 49 14.10 -9.05 -3.90
N GLU A 50 13.99 -10.17 -3.18
CA GLU A 50 14.52 -10.33 -1.83
C GLU A 50 16.01 -9.96 -1.74
N SER A 51 16.79 -10.26 -2.77
CA SER A 51 18.21 -9.91 -2.88
C SER A 51 18.47 -8.41 -2.80
N ALA A 52 17.62 -7.58 -3.43
CA ALA A 52 17.74 -6.13 -3.42
C ALA A 52 17.40 -5.55 -2.03
N VAL A 53 16.32 -6.06 -1.42
CA VAL A 53 15.90 -5.67 -0.06
C VAL A 53 16.98 -6.02 0.96
N LEU A 54 17.55 -7.23 0.89
CA LEU A 54 18.65 -7.65 1.77
C LEU A 54 19.86 -6.73 1.64
N ARG A 55 20.25 -6.36 0.42
CA ARG A 55 21.39 -5.44 0.18
C ARG A 55 21.18 -4.09 0.85
N VAL A 56 19.98 -3.51 0.77
CA VAL A 56 19.64 -2.27 1.51
C VAL A 56 19.71 -2.47 3.03
N PHE A 57 19.24 -3.62 3.51
CA PHE A 57 19.27 -3.97 4.93
C PHE A 57 20.69 -4.19 5.48
N THR A 58 21.63 -4.66 4.67
CA THR A 58 23.04 -4.73 5.09
C THR A 58 23.69 -3.35 5.18
N GLY A 59 23.20 -2.36 4.41
CA GLY A 59 23.66 -0.97 4.44
C GLY A 59 25.10 -0.75 3.93
N LYS A 60 25.70 -1.76 3.29
CA LYS A 60 27.10 -1.73 2.82
C LYS A 60 27.27 -1.17 1.41
N GLU A 61 26.18 -1.01 0.66
CA GLU A 61 26.20 -0.69 -0.75
C GLU A 61 25.36 0.56 -1.06
N ASP A 62 25.77 1.29 -2.10
CA ASP A 62 25.04 2.44 -2.62
C ASP A 62 23.71 2.00 -3.22
N ILE A 63 22.62 2.69 -2.86
CA ILE A 63 21.27 2.43 -3.36
C ILE A 63 21.21 2.51 -4.89
N ARG A 64 21.92 3.46 -5.50
CA ARG A 64 21.95 3.61 -6.95
C ARG A 64 22.58 2.38 -7.62
N LYS A 65 23.61 1.81 -7.01
CA LYS A 65 24.25 0.59 -7.50
C LYS A 65 23.33 -0.62 -7.38
N ILE A 66 22.62 -0.74 -6.25
CA ILE A 66 21.61 -1.80 -6.07
C ILE A 66 20.52 -1.67 -7.13
N ALA A 67 20.04 -0.44 -7.40
CA ALA A 67 19.03 -0.17 -8.42
C ALA A 67 19.50 -0.54 -9.83
N GLU A 68 20.71 -0.13 -10.21
CA GLU A 68 21.33 -0.48 -11.50
C GLU A 68 21.42 -1.99 -11.69
N ASP A 69 21.90 -2.71 -10.68
CA ASP A 69 22.01 -4.17 -10.73
C ASP A 69 20.65 -4.86 -10.85
N THR A 70 19.65 -4.40 -10.09
CA THR A 70 18.28 -4.96 -10.13
C THR A 70 17.62 -4.73 -11.48
N VAL A 71 17.73 -3.53 -12.06
CA VAL A 71 17.18 -3.24 -13.40
C VAL A 71 17.91 -4.04 -14.47
N ASN A 72 19.23 -4.16 -14.39
CA ASN A 72 20.01 -4.99 -15.32
C ASN A 72 19.60 -6.48 -15.24
N GLN A 73 19.37 -7.00 -14.04
CA GLN A 73 18.90 -8.37 -13.85
C GLN A 73 17.52 -8.59 -14.49
N GLN A 74 16.56 -7.69 -14.24
CA GLN A 74 15.22 -7.77 -14.84
C GLN A 74 15.25 -7.68 -16.37
N ILE A 75 16.11 -6.84 -16.93
CA ILE A 75 16.30 -6.76 -18.39
C ILE A 75 16.86 -8.09 -18.93
N ALA A 76 17.83 -8.68 -18.24
CA ALA A 76 18.40 -9.96 -18.65
C ALA A 76 17.39 -11.12 -18.56
N GLU A 77 16.53 -11.11 -17.54
CA GLU A 77 15.45 -12.10 -17.34
C GLU A 77 14.31 -11.93 -18.35
N ASN A 78 14.15 -10.74 -18.95
CA ASN A 78 13.11 -10.43 -19.94
C ASN A 78 13.67 -10.40 -21.39
N ASP A 79 14.59 -11.31 -21.72
CA ASP A 79 15.21 -11.43 -23.05
C ASP A 79 15.86 -10.12 -23.58
N GLY A 80 16.34 -9.26 -22.68
CA GLY A 80 16.93 -7.97 -23.02
C GLY A 80 15.92 -6.83 -23.25
N LYS A 81 14.62 -7.07 -23.05
CA LYS A 81 13.58 -6.05 -23.21
C LYS A 81 13.45 -5.18 -21.97
N ILE A 82 13.39 -3.87 -22.20
CA ILE A 82 13.18 -2.87 -21.15
C ILE A 82 11.71 -2.92 -20.67
N PRO A 83 11.44 -3.16 -19.37
CA PRO A 83 10.08 -3.16 -18.82
C PRO A 83 9.36 -1.82 -18.97
N GLU A 84 8.02 -1.81 -19.11
CA GLU A 84 7.22 -0.57 -19.15
C GLU A 84 6.90 -0.05 -17.73
N CYS A 85 7.11 1.25 -17.48
CA CYS A 85 7.01 1.91 -16.17
C CYS A 85 5.61 1.93 -15.49
N ARG A 86 4.53 1.46 -16.11
CA ARG A 86 3.18 2.00 -15.83
C ARG A 86 2.37 1.45 -14.67
N ASP A 87 2.76 0.33 -14.03
CA ASP A 87 2.01 -0.19 -12.87
C ASP A 87 2.63 0.20 -11.51
N PHE A 88 3.75 0.93 -11.55
CA PHE A 88 4.68 1.06 -10.43
C PHE A 88 4.45 2.28 -9.53
N ILE A 89 4.14 3.44 -10.12
CA ILE A 89 3.87 4.69 -9.38
C ILE A 89 2.60 4.56 -8.54
N LYS A 90 1.55 3.94 -9.10
CA LYS A 90 0.27 3.74 -8.42
C LYS A 90 0.40 2.86 -7.17
N TRP A 91 1.33 1.92 -7.22
CA TRP A 91 1.59 0.99 -6.12
C TRP A 91 2.43 1.63 -5.00
N VAL A 92 3.43 2.45 -5.36
CA VAL A 92 4.20 3.25 -4.42
C VAL A 92 3.35 4.34 -3.78
N GLU A 93 2.43 4.97 -4.51
CA GLU A 93 1.47 5.94 -3.98
C GLU A 93 0.51 5.30 -2.96
N ASN A 94 -0.03 4.11 -3.27
CA ASN A 94 -0.85 3.34 -2.33
C ASN A 94 -0.06 2.92 -1.08
N ALA A 95 1.20 2.50 -1.25
CA ALA A 95 2.07 2.15 -0.13
C ALA A 95 2.44 3.37 0.72
N LEU A 96 2.68 4.53 0.10
CA LEU A 96 2.97 5.80 0.79
C LEU A 96 1.79 6.33 1.59
N GLN A 97 0.54 5.96 1.26
CA GLN A 97 -0.64 6.27 2.06
C GLN A 97 -0.70 5.49 3.40
N TYR A 98 0.05 4.38 3.52
CA TYR A 98 0.34 3.74 4.81
C TYR A 98 1.42 4.48 5.62
N PHE A 99 2.09 5.47 5.02
CA PHE A 99 3.19 6.24 5.61
C PHE A 99 2.87 7.73 5.80
N GLU A 100 1.63 8.18 5.56
CA GLU A 100 1.17 9.33 6.33
C GLU A 100 1.32 8.93 7.80
N PRO A 101 2.05 9.69 8.64
CA PRO A 101 2.01 9.44 10.06
C PRO A 101 0.53 9.39 10.47
N GLU A 102 0.18 8.64 11.51
CA GLU A 102 -1.07 8.85 12.24
C GLU A 102 -1.05 10.28 12.81
N GLY A 103 -1.05 11.30 11.96
CA GLY A 103 -1.23 12.69 12.33
C GLY A 103 -2.68 12.76 12.74
N ASP A 104 -2.91 12.76 14.05
CA ASP A 104 -4.17 12.99 14.75
C ASP A 104 -5.41 12.53 13.95
N LYS A 105 -5.40 11.30 13.41
CA LYS A 105 -6.63 10.72 12.87
C LYS A 105 -7.56 10.58 14.05
N GLU A 106 -8.62 11.39 14.05
CA GLU A 106 -9.60 11.37 15.11
C GLU A 106 -10.20 9.97 15.17
N GLU A 107 -9.97 9.27 16.29
CA GLU A 107 -10.53 7.96 16.51
C GLU A 107 -12.05 8.09 16.64
N LEU A 108 -12.78 7.59 15.65
CA LEU A 108 -14.23 7.52 15.70
C LEU A 108 -14.65 6.43 16.68
N ILE A 109 -15.26 6.83 17.79
CA ILE A 109 -15.84 5.92 18.78
C ILE A 109 -17.35 5.83 18.55
N PRO A 110 -17.88 4.72 17.99
CA PRO A 110 -19.31 4.57 17.81
C PRO A 110 -20.03 4.42 19.14
N LEU A 111 -21.06 5.24 19.36
CA LEU A 111 -21.91 5.16 20.54
C LEU A 111 -23.20 4.39 20.27
N ALA A 112 -24.00 4.22 21.33
CA ALA A 112 -25.30 3.54 21.24
C ALA A 112 -26.24 4.20 20.22
N GLU A 113 -26.23 5.54 20.16
CA GLU A 113 -27.04 6.35 19.26
C GLU A 113 -26.20 6.88 18.08
N PRO A 114 -26.82 7.20 16.93
CA PRO A 114 -26.12 7.75 15.77
C PRO A 114 -25.36 9.05 16.05
N GLN A 115 -24.18 9.20 15.45
CA GLN A 115 -23.40 10.44 15.45
C GLN A 115 -23.22 11.01 14.04
N ARG A 116 -23.10 12.33 13.90
CA ARG A 116 -22.86 12.98 12.60
C ARG A 116 -21.37 13.01 12.29
N LEU A 117 -21.01 12.66 11.06
CA LEU A 117 -19.66 12.82 10.53
C LEU A 117 -19.47 14.24 9.98
N THR A 118 -18.29 14.81 10.19
CA THR A 118 -17.84 15.97 9.40
C THR A 118 -17.32 15.51 8.04
N CYS A 119 -17.20 16.43 7.09
CA CYS A 119 -16.59 16.12 5.78
C CYS A 119 -15.13 15.64 5.92
N GLU A 120 -14.41 16.17 6.92
CA GLU A 120 -13.02 15.78 7.20
C GLU A 120 -12.94 14.36 7.76
N GLN A 121 -13.79 14.03 8.74
CA GLN A 121 -13.89 12.66 9.27
C GLN A 121 -14.26 11.66 8.18
N TRP A 122 -15.19 12.04 7.29
CA TRP A 122 -15.56 11.21 6.14
C TRP A 122 -14.37 10.95 5.22
N ALA A 123 -13.65 12.00 4.82
CA ALA A 123 -12.48 11.89 3.94
C ALA A 123 -11.37 11.02 4.54
N GLN A 124 -11.17 11.07 5.86
CA GLN A 124 -10.16 10.25 6.56
C GLN A 124 -10.49 8.76 6.60
N HIS A 125 -11.77 8.39 6.47
CA HIS A 125 -12.27 7.02 6.66
C HIS A 125 -12.80 6.37 5.37
N THR A 126 -12.84 7.11 4.26
CA THR A 126 -13.17 6.55 2.94
C THR A 126 -11.92 6.08 2.18
N PRO A 127 -12.06 5.04 1.33
CA PRO A 127 -10.99 4.54 0.46
C PRO A 127 -10.42 5.61 -0.48
N TYR A 128 -9.17 5.40 -0.92
CA TYR A 128 -8.51 6.29 -1.87
C TYR A 128 -9.29 6.41 -3.19
N GLU A 129 -9.25 7.60 -3.80
CA GLU A 129 -10.09 8.00 -4.96
C GLU A 129 -11.62 7.88 -4.74
N GLY A 130 -12.09 7.56 -3.52
CA GLY A 130 -13.50 7.32 -3.22
C GLY A 130 -14.07 6.08 -3.92
N LYS A 131 -13.20 5.14 -4.32
CA LYS A 131 -13.60 3.97 -5.12
C LYS A 131 -13.91 2.78 -4.23
N LEU A 132 -15.10 2.20 -4.44
CA LEU A 132 -15.51 0.95 -3.82
C LEU A 132 -15.14 -0.19 -4.78
N GLU A 133 -13.96 -0.75 -4.61
CA GLU A 133 -13.42 -1.82 -5.46
C GLU A 133 -13.65 -3.20 -4.83
N LEU A 134 -13.63 -4.24 -5.67
CA LEU A 134 -13.76 -5.64 -5.25
C LEU A 134 -12.59 -6.43 -5.82
N TYR A 135 -11.76 -7.00 -4.94
CA TYR A 135 -10.58 -7.77 -5.30
C TYR A 135 -10.70 -9.18 -4.72
N ASP A 136 -10.75 -10.17 -5.60
CA ASP A 136 -10.80 -11.59 -5.21
C ASP A 136 -11.89 -11.92 -4.17
N GLY A 137 -13.07 -11.34 -4.36
CA GLY A 137 -14.22 -11.48 -3.45
C GLY A 137 -14.14 -10.66 -2.15
N GLN A 138 -13.08 -9.87 -1.96
CA GLN A 138 -12.94 -8.95 -0.83
C GLN A 138 -13.26 -7.51 -1.25
N ALA A 139 -14.09 -6.84 -0.46
CA ALA A 139 -14.38 -5.43 -0.66
C ALA A 139 -13.20 -4.58 -0.21
N LEU A 140 -12.92 -3.51 -0.96
CA LEU A 140 -11.84 -2.55 -0.74
C LEU A 140 -10.45 -3.17 -0.94
N ALA A 141 -9.40 -2.34 -0.94
CA ALA A 141 -8.05 -2.78 -1.27
C ALA A 141 -7.47 -3.70 -0.19
N ASP A 142 -7.81 -3.47 1.08
CA ASP A 142 -7.25 -4.19 2.22
C ASP A 142 -8.16 -4.19 3.46
N LEU A 143 -7.69 -4.79 4.55
CA LEU A 143 -8.44 -4.88 5.81
C LEU A 143 -8.56 -3.52 6.50
N LYS A 144 -7.55 -2.64 6.41
CA LYS A 144 -7.55 -1.35 7.08
C LYS A 144 -8.59 -0.41 6.48
N GLU A 145 -8.74 -0.39 5.15
CA GLU A 145 -9.82 0.35 4.50
C GLU A 145 -11.20 -0.15 4.94
N ARG A 146 -11.37 -1.47 5.09
CA ARG A 146 -12.62 -2.08 5.61
C ARG A 146 -12.89 -1.66 7.04
N GLU A 147 -11.88 -1.68 7.90
CA GLU A 147 -11.98 -1.26 9.30
C GLU A 147 -12.34 0.24 9.41
N ASN A 148 -11.68 1.11 8.65
CA ASN A 148 -11.96 2.54 8.68
C ASN A 148 -13.39 2.83 8.19
N MET A 149 -13.79 2.22 7.07
CA MET A 149 -15.11 2.44 6.48
C MET A 149 -16.22 1.87 7.37
N ILE A 150 -16.04 0.66 7.94
CA ILE A 150 -17.07 0.07 8.81
C ILE A 150 -17.23 0.87 10.10
N ILE A 151 -16.14 1.38 10.68
CA ILE A 151 -16.21 2.24 11.87
C ILE A 151 -16.96 3.54 11.57
N ALA A 152 -16.66 4.22 10.46
CA ALA A 152 -17.38 5.45 10.08
C ALA A 152 -18.88 5.20 9.85
N LEU A 153 -19.24 4.07 9.22
CA LEU A 153 -20.63 3.69 9.03
C LEU A 153 -21.34 3.38 10.36
N ILE A 154 -20.72 2.59 11.23
CA ILE A 154 -21.28 2.26 12.55
C ILE A 154 -21.43 3.53 13.40
N TYR A 155 -20.44 4.42 13.38
CA TYR A 155 -20.50 5.72 14.02
C TYR A 155 -21.73 6.52 13.54
N ASN A 156 -22.04 6.46 12.24
CA ASN A 156 -23.15 7.22 11.66
C ASN A 156 -24.54 6.59 11.89
N ILE A 157 -24.63 5.30 12.19
CA ILE A 157 -25.92 4.62 12.46
C ILE A 157 -26.14 4.27 13.95
N GLY A 158 -25.09 4.27 14.76
CA GLY A 158 -25.09 3.84 16.16
C GLY A 158 -25.11 2.32 16.37
N LEU A 159 -24.54 1.87 17.49
CA LEU A 159 -24.44 0.45 17.86
C LEU A 159 -25.80 -0.22 18.02
N LYS A 160 -26.83 0.49 18.54
CA LYS A 160 -28.17 -0.10 18.64
C LYS A 160 -28.73 -0.48 17.28
N HIS A 161 -28.50 0.35 16.27
CA HIS A 161 -28.97 0.06 14.92
C HIS A 161 -28.17 -1.08 14.29
N LEU A 162 -26.86 -1.12 14.50
CA LEU A 162 -26.02 -2.26 14.10
C LEU A 162 -26.59 -3.57 14.63
N ILE A 163 -26.83 -3.66 15.95
CA ILE A 163 -27.42 -4.87 16.55
C ILE A 163 -28.79 -5.19 15.92
N LYS A 164 -29.62 -4.18 15.66
CA LYS A 164 -30.95 -4.38 15.06
C LYS A 164 -30.89 -4.97 13.65
N ILE A 165 -29.93 -4.57 12.82
CA ILE A 165 -29.85 -5.01 11.41
C ILE A 165 -29.15 -6.36 11.25
N LEU A 166 -28.36 -6.79 12.23
CA LEU A 166 -27.71 -8.10 12.18
C LEU A 166 -28.76 -9.24 12.17
N PRO A 167 -28.58 -10.27 11.31
CA PRO A 167 -29.39 -11.49 11.37
C PRO A 167 -29.34 -12.15 12.76
N PRO A 168 -30.39 -12.89 13.16
CA PRO A 168 -30.45 -13.54 14.48
C PRO A 168 -29.23 -14.39 14.80
N GLU A 169 -28.75 -15.19 13.85
CA GLU A 169 -27.58 -16.06 14.00
C GLU A 169 -26.32 -15.23 14.24
N SER A 170 -26.12 -14.14 13.48
CA SER A 170 -24.99 -13.24 13.65
C SER A 170 -25.00 -12.52 14.99
N ARG A 171 -26.19 -12.18 15.53
CA ARG A 171 -26.29 -11.59 16.88
C ARG A 171 -25.88 -12.57 17.97
N THR A 172 -26.25 -13.84 17.86
CA THR A 172 -25.83 -14.88 18.81
C THR A 172 -24.32 -15.03 18.80
N ILE A 173 -23.72 -15.15 17.61
CA ILE A 173 -22.27 -15.24 17.45
C ILE A 173 -21.57 -14.00 18.02
N LEU A 174 -22.08 -12.79 17.71
CA LEU A 174 -21.51 -11.55 18.24
C LEU A 174 -21.53 -11.52 19.77
N LYS A 175 -22.63 -11.94 20.38
CA LYS A 175 -22.74 -12.01 21.85
C LYS A 175 -21.71 -12.98 22.43
N GLU A 176 -21.58 -14.18 21.86
CA GLU A 176 -20.58 -15.17 22.28
C GLU A 176 -19.16 -14.63 22.15
N LEU A 177 -18.85 -13.90 21.08
CA LEU A 177 -17.53 -13.30 20.89
C LEU A 177 -17.23 -12.24 21.95
N LEU A 178 -18.21 -11.39 22.29
CA LEU A 178 -18.05 -10.34 23.30
C LEU A 178 -17.93 -10.90 24.72
N ASP A 179 -18.67 -11.96 25.04
CA ASP A 179 -18.62 -12.61 26.35
C ASP A 179 -17.30 -13.38 26.59
N ASN A 180 -16.56 -13.72 25.53
CA ASN A 180 -15.30 -14.49 25.56
C ASN A 180 -14.04 -13.64 25.31
N GLN A 181 -14.14 -12.31 25.33
CA GLN A 181 -13.00 -11.39 25.17
C GLN A 181 -12.31 -11.05 26.48
#